data_AF-I6EWW1-F1
#
_entry.id   AF-I6EWW1-F1
#
_cell.length_a   1.000
_cell.length_b   1.000
_cell.length_c   1.000
_cell.angle_alpha   90.00
_cell.angle_beta   90.00
_cell.angle_gamma   90.00
#
_symmetry.space_group_name_H-M   'P 1'
#
loop_
_entity.id
_entity.type
_entity.pdbx_description
1 polymer ?
#
loop_
_entity_poly.entity_id
_entity_poly.type
_entity_poly.pdbx_seq_one_letter_code
_entity_poly.pdbx_strand_id
1 'polypeptide(L)'
;MERANSVMNEQGALVLNNTASSVQLAMTGTGVWTAAGDIAGNISKFFSNALEKVTIPEVSPLLMRISLGALWFHSEEAGAGSDIVPGRNLEAMSSLSAQMLAGQGVVIEPGATSVNLPVRGQLINSNGQLALDLLKTGNESIPAAVPVLNAVRDTATGLDKITLPAVVGAPSRTILVNPVPQPSVPTDTGNHQPVPVTPVHTGTEVKPVEMPVTTITPVSDVGGLRDFIYWRPDAAGTGVEAVYVMLNDPLDSGRFSRKQLDKKYKHAGDFGISDTKKNRETLTKFRDAIEEHLSDKDTVEKGTYRREKGSKVYFNPNTMNVVIIKSNGEFLSGWKINPDADNGRIYLETGEL
;
A
#
# COMPACT_ATOMS: atom_id res chain seq x y z
N MET A 1 2.00 -28.16 -3.97
CA MET A 1 1.06 -27.49 -3.04
C MET A 1 1.78 -26.92 -1.81
N GLU A 2 2.43 -27.74 -0.97
CA GLU A 2 3.06 -27.26 0.28
C GLU A 2 4.02 -26.09 0.08
N ARG A 3 4.93 -26.17 -0.90
CA ARG A 3 5.84 -25.07 -1.25
C ARG A 3 5.11 -23.80 -1.68
N ALA A 4 4.00 -23.94 -2.42
CA ALA A 4 3.20 -22.78 -2.85
C ALA A 4 2.54 -22.11 -1.64
N ASN A 5 1.95 -22.89 -0.74
CA ASN A 5 1.35 -22.38 0.49
C ASN A 5 2.41 -21.71 1.38
N SER A 6 3.60 -22.32 1.51
CA SER A 6 4.71 -21.72 2.27
C SER A 6 5.09 -20.34 1.74
N VAL A 7 5.27 -20.20 0.42
CA VAL A 7 5.68 -18.93 -0.20
C VAL A 7 4.57 -17.87 -0.13
N MET A 8 3.30 -18.26 -0.26
CA MET A 8 2.17 -17.32 -0.13
C MET A 8 1.90 -16.87 1.31
N ASN A 9 2.39 -17.60 2.32
CA ASN A 9 2.25 -17.26 3.74
C ASN A 9 3.44 -16.45 4.30
N GLU A 10 4.42 -16.09 3.47
CA GLU A 10 5.49 -15.19 3.90
C GLU A 10 4.91 -13.82 4.29
N GLN A 11 5.45 -13.20 5.36
CA GLN A 11 4.91 -11.97 5.94
C GLN A 11 4.82 -10.80 4.94
N GLY A 12 5.74 -10.75 3.97
CA GLY A 12 5.78 -9.74 2.92
C GLY A 12 5.07 -10.13 1.62
N ALA A 13 4.38 -11.27 1.55
CA ALA A 13 3.75 -11.76 0.32
C ALA A 13 2.54 -10.89 -0.09
N LEU A 14 2.49 -10.56 -1.39
CA LEU A 14 1.30 -10.02 -2.06
C LEU A 14 0.87 -11.04 -3.11
N VAL A 15 -0.39 -11.46 -3.05
CA VAL A 15 -0.94 -12.51 -3.91
C VAL A 15 -2.12 -11.98 -4.72
N LEU A 16 -2.12 -12.26 -6.03
CA LEU A 16 -3.26 -12.12 -6.92
C LEU A 16 -3.89 -13.50 -7.17
N ASN A 17 -5.20 -13.59 -7.10
CA ASN A 17 -5.93 -14.79 -7.53
C ASN A 17 -6.41 -14.63 -8.97
N ASN A 18 -6.30 -15.69 -9.77
CA ASN A 18 -6.91 -15.74 -11.11
C ASN A 18 -8.42 -16.02 -11.07
N THR A 19 -9.12 -15.54 -10.04
CA THR A 19 -10.57 -15.56 -9.96
C THR A 19 -11.14 -14.57 -10.97
N ALA A 20 -11.70 -15.06 -12.08
CA ALA A 20 -12.23 -14.21 -13.15
C ALA A 20 -13.31 -13.21 -12.66
N SER A 21 -13.42 -12.07 -13.33
CA SER A 21 -14.42 -11.03 -13.05
C SER A 21 -14.47 -10.56 -11.59
N SER A 22 -13.35 -10.65 -10.88
CA SER A 22 -13.25 -10.25 -9.46
C SER A 22 -12.54 -8.90 -9.27
N VAL A 23 -12.93 -8.23 -8.19
CA VAL A 23 -12.16 -7.17 -7.54
C VAL A 23 -11.44 -7.77 -6.34
N GLN A 24 -10.17 -7.47 -6.16
CA GLN A 24 -9.38 -7.96 -5.02
C GLN A 24 -8.70 -6.81 -4.29
N LEU A 25 -8.51 -7.02 -2.99
CA LEU A 25 -7.66 -6.21 -2.12
C LEU A 25 -6.77 -7.15 -1.33
N ALA A 26 -5.47 -7.09 -1.58
CA ALA A 26 -4.45 -7.85 -0.87
C ALA A 26 -3.63 -6.92 0.02
N MET A 27 -3.32 -7.38 1.23
CA MET A 27 -2.47 -6.67 2.18
C MET A 27 -1.48 -7.66 2.80
N THR A 28 -0.21 -7.25 2.89
CA THR A 28 0.85 -8.10 3.47
C THR A 28 0.50 -8.50 4.90
N GLY A 29 0.60 -9.80 5.20
CA GLY A 29 0.30 -10.36 6.52
C GLY A 29 -1.17 -10.49 6.88
N THR A 30 -2.11 -10.03 6.03
CA THR A 30 -3.55 -10.12 6.30
C THR A 30 -4.36 -10.68 5.14
N GLY A 31 -3.71 -11.25 4.12
CA GLY A 31 -4.36 -12.03 3.06
C GLY A 31 -5.07 -11.20 1.99
N VAL A 32 -5.95 -11.89 1.25
CA VAL A 32 -6.66 -11.36 0.08
C VAL A 32 -8.17 -11.35 0.33
N TRP A 33 -8.77 -10.18 0.20
CA TRP A 33 -10.21 -10.00 0.09
C TRP A 33 -10.62 -10.06 -1.37
N THR A 34 -11.69 -10.78 -1.70
CA THR A 34 -12.18 -10.97 -3.07
C THR A 34 -13.68 -10.68 -3.13
N ALA A 35 -14.09 -9.82 -4.08
CA ALA A 35 -15.48 -9.60 -4.44
C ALA A 35 -15.72 -10.00 -5.90
N ALA A 36 -16.84 -10.68 -6.14
CA ALA A 36 -17.33 -11.05 -7.47
C ALA A 36 -18.86 -10.84 -7.53
N GLY A 37 -19.44 -10.89 -8.73
CA GLY A 37 -20.88 -10.70 -8.93
C GLY A 37 -21.36 -9.30 -8.53
N ASP A 38 -22.52 -9.21 -7.88
CA ASP A 38 -23.19 -7.93 -7.57
C ASP A 38 -22.32 -6.98 -6.71
N ILE A 39 -21.49 -7.52 -5.81
CA ILE A 39 -20.58 -6.70 -4.99
C ILE A 39 -19.55 -6.01 -5.88
N ALA A 40 -18.94 -6.73 -6.83
CA ALA A 40 -18.02 -6.17 -7.80
C ALA A 40 -18.71 -5.14 -8.72
N GLY A 41 -19.98 -5.40 -9.10
CA GLY A 41 -20.79 -4.47 -9.88
C GLY A 41 -21.15 -3.17 -9.13
N ASN A 42 -21.23 -3.20 -7.80
CA ASN A 42 -21.37 -1.97 -7.02
C ASN A 42 -20.07 -1.17 -6.96
N ILE A 43 -18.92 -1.86 -6.91
CA ILE A 43 -17.60 -1.21 -6.93
C ILE A 43 -17.34 -0.55 -8.29
N SER A 44 -17.76 -1.17 -9.40
CA SER A 44 -17.57 -0.61 -10.75
C SER A 44 -18.21 0.77 -10.93
N LYS A 45 -19.26 1.11 -10.17
CA LYS A 45 -19.89 2.43 -10.19
C LYS A 45 -18.92 3.56 -9.82
N PHE A 46 -18.01 3.34 -8.87
CA PHE A 46 -17.02 4.36 -8.52
C PHE A 46 -16.09 4.68 -9.70
N PHE A 47 -15.73 3.67 -10.49
CA PHE A 47 -14.88 3.83 -11.66
C PHE A 47 -15.61 4.51 -12.82
N SER A 48 -16.87 4.16 -13.08
CA SER A 48 -17.73 4.89 -14.03
C SER A 48 -17.84 6.37 -13.66
N ASN A 49 -18.13 6.67 -12.38
CA ASN A 49 -18.24 8.04 -11.90
C ASN A 49 -16.92 8.83 -12.05
N ALA A 50 -15.77 8.16 -11.84
CA ALA A 50 -14.48 8.79 -12.07
C ALA A 50 -14.22 9.08 -13.55
N LEU A 51 -14.60 8.17 -14.46
CA LEU A 51 -14.50 8.36 -15.90
C LEU A 51 -15.33 9.53 -16.41
N GLU A 52 -16.51 9.78 -15.82
CA GLU A 52 -17.33 10.96 -16.19
C GLU A 52 -16.64 12.29 -15.89
N LYS A 53 -15.89 12.35 -14.78
CA LYS A 53 -15.15 13.56 -14.33
C LYS A 53 -13.94 13.89 -15.23
N VAL A 54 -13.45 12.92 -16.01
CA VAL A 54 -12.30 13.08 -16.92
C VAL A 54 -12.49 14.22 -17.94
N THR A 55 -13.74 14.49 -18.33
CA THR A 55 -14.07 15.52 -19.33
C THR A 55 -14.12 16.93 -18.76
N ILE A 56 -14.11 17.07 -17.43
CA ILE A 56 -14.22 18.35 -16.73
C ILE A 56 -12.83 19.00 -16.68
N PRO A 57 -12.68 20.28 -17.03
CA PRO A 57 -11.44 21.01 -16.79
C PRO A 57 -11.19 21.13 -15.28
N GLU A 58 -10.30 20.28 -14.74
CA GLU A 58 -10.02 20.24 -13.30
C GLU A 58 -8.76 21.03 -12.92
N VAL A 59 -8.80 21.65 -11.74
CA VAL A 59 -7.66 22.34 -11.12
C VAL A 59 -6.67 21.35 -10.47
N SER A 60 -7.10 20.10 -10.26
CA SER A 60 -6.34 19.02 -9.60
C SER A 60 -6.48 17.73 -10.40
N PRO A 61 -5.43 16.88 -10.47
CA PRO A 61 -5.54 15.57 -11.14
C PRO A 61 -6.35 14.53 -10.35
N LEU A 62 -6.73 14.80 -9.10
CA LEU A 62 -7.48 13.84 -8.28
C LEU A 62 -9.00 13.93 -8.55
N LEU A 63 -9.56 12.91 -9.20
CA LEU A 63 -10.97 12.81 -9.59
C LEU A 63 -11.86 12.34 -8.43
N MET A 64 -11.35 11.38 -7.65
CA MET A 64 -12.10 10.72 -6.58
C MET A 64 -11.16 10.06 -5.58
N ARG A 65 -11.54 10.05 -4.31
CA ARG A 65 -10.90 9.25 -3.26
C ARG A 65 -11.92 8.30 -2.64
N ILE A 66 -11.57 7.03 -2.54
CA ILE A 66 -12.45 5.97 -2.02
C ILE A 66 -11.77 5.34 -0.81
N SER A 67 -12.33 5.48 0.38
CA SER A 67 -11.91 4.71 1.55
C SER A 67 -12.25 3.24 1.33
N LEU A 68 -11.31 2.34 1.57
CA LEU A 68 -11.49 0.89 1.50
C LEU A 68 -11.66 0.26 2.88
N GLY A 69 -11.68 1.07 3.94
CA GLY A 69 -11.73 0.63 5.33
C GLY A 69 -10.57 1.17 6.15
N ALA A 70 -10.75 1.09 7.46
CA ALA A 70 -9.69 1.43 8.40
C ALA A 70 -8.66 0.30 8.45
N LEU A 71 -7.38 0.68 8.55
CA LEU A 71 -6.30 -0.26 8.79
C LEU A 71 -6.26 -0.55 10.30
N TRP A 72 -7.10 -1.47 10.81
CA TRP A 72 -6.98 -1.90 12.20
C TRP A 72 -5.84 -2.90 12.32
N PHE A 73 -4.64 -2.42 12.65
CA PHE A 73 -3.40 -3.19 12.72
C PHE A 73 -3.24 -4.09 13.96
N HIS A 74 -4.31 -4.68 14.47
CA HIS A 74 -4.24 -5.63 15.60
C HIS A 74 -4.47 -7.06 15.14
N SER A 75 -3.47 -7.93 15.33
CA SER A 75 -3.73 -9.24 15.91
C SER A 75 -3.98 -9.04 17.40
N GLU A 76 -4.91 -9.76 18.01
CA GLU A 76 -5.02 -9.80 19.48
C GLU A 76 -3.68 -10.22 20.11
N GLU A 77 -3.45 -9.75 21.34
CA GLU A 77 -2.21 -9.90 22.10
C GLU A 77 -1.75 -11.36 22.18
N ALA A 78 -0.69 -11.69 21.45
CA ALA A 78 0.17 -12.82 21.74
C ALA A 78 1.63 -12.34 21.80
N GLY A 79 2.17 -12.23 23.02
CA GLY A 79 3.58 -11.93 23.25
C GLY A 79 3.90 -10.44 23.41
N ALA A 80 3.45 -9.83 24.51
CA ALA A 80 3.90 -8.52 24.96
C ALA A 80 5.44 -8.48 24.98
N GLY A 81 6.02 -7.66 24.10
CA GLY A 81 7.47 -7.52 23.93
C GLY A 81 8.02 -7.89 22.54
N SER A 82 7.19 -8.37 21.60
CA SER A 82 7.58 -8.61 20.21
C SER A 82 7.02 -7.58 19.20
N ASP A 83 6.25 -6.60 19.69
CA ASP A 83 5.30 -5.82 18.90
C ASP A 83 5.91 -4.76 17.96
N ILE A 84 7.25 -4.71 17.91
CA ILE A 84 8.03 -3.87 17.01
C ILE A 84 8.95 -4.79 16.23
N VAL A 85 8.45 -5.26 15.10
CA VAL A 85 9.30 -5.91 14.09
C VAL A 85 9.79 -4.80 13.15
N PRO A 86 11.10 -4.52 13.08
CA PRO A 86 11.68 -3.76 11.97
C PRO A 86 11.16 -4.34 10.64
N GLY A 87 10.67 -3.49 9.72
CA GLY A 87 10.15 -3.95 8.43
C GLY A 87 8.64 -4.28 8.38
N ARG A 88 7.82 -3.90 9.38
CA ARG A 88 6.34 -3.94 9.28
C ARG A 88 5.79 -2.84 8.36
N ASN A 89 6.36 -2.70 7.17
CA ASN A 89 5.79 -1.91 6.08
C ASN A 89 4.62 -2.70 5.52
N LEU A 90 3.40 -2.19 5.73
CA LEU A 90 2.21 -2.77 5.16
C LEU A 90 2.11 -2.30 3.71
N GLU A 91 2.35 -3.22 2.79
CA GLU A 91 2.04 -2.99 1.39
C GLU A 91 0.64 -3.50 1.09
N ALA A 92 -0.03 -2.77 0.20
CA ALA A 92 -1.38 -3.08 -0.25
C ALA A 92 -1.42 -3.07 -1.78
N MET A 93 -2.28 -3.93 -2.31
CA MET A 93 -2.50 -4.09 -3.74
C MET A 93 -4.00 -4.27 -3.97
N SER A 94 -4.55 -3.54 -4.94
CA SER A 94 -5.91 -3.75 -5.41
C SER A 94 -5.90 -4.09 -6.90
N SER A 95 -6.84 -4.94 -7.32
CA SER A 95 -6.96 -5.33 -8.72
C SER A 95 -8.41 -5.45 -9.15
N LEU A 96 -8.67 -5.16 -10.42
CA LEU A 96 -9.99 -5.22 -11.04
C LEU A 96 -9.87 -5.38 -12.56
N SER A 97 -10.97 -5.62 -13.26
CA SER A 97 -10.95 -5.70 -14.73
C SER A 97 -10.52 -4.36 -15.35
N ALA A 98 -9.42 -4.35 -16.10
CA ALA A 98 -8.88 -3.15 -16.74
C ALA A 98 -9.90 -2.52 -17.70
N GLN A 99 -10.81 -3.33 -18.25
CA GLN A 99 -11.88 -2.87 -19.14
C GLN A 99 -12.85 -1.90 -18.46
N MET A 100 -12.98 -1.95 -17.12
CA MET A 100 -13.79 -0.98 -16.34
C MET A 100 -13.20 0.43 -16.33
N LEU A 101 -11.91 0.57 -16.65
CA LEU A 101 -11.17 1.81 -16.69
C LEU A 101 -10.80 2.24 -18.11
N ALA A 102 -11.17 1.44 -19.12
CA ALA A 102 -10.92 1.77 -20.51
C ALA A 102 -11.75 3.00 -20.93
N GLY A 103 -11.21 3.80 -21.85
CA GLY A 103 -11.96 4.90 -22.45
C GLY A 103 -13.21 4.40 -23.18
N GLN A 104 -14.18 5.29 -23.41
CA GLN A 104 -15.40 4.96 -24.14
C GLN A 104 -15.07 4.32 -25.51
N GLY A 105 -15.59 3.12 -25.76
CA GLY A 105 -15.39 2.39 -27.02
C GLY A 105 -14.00 1.76 -27.17
N VAL A 106 -13.13 1.81 -26.16
CA VAL A 106 -11.82 1.17 -26.17
C VAL A 106 -11.96 -0.27 -25.71
N VAL A 107 -11.54 -1.21 -26.55
CA VAL A 107 -11.38 -2.63 -26.18
C VAL A 107 -9.90 -2.90 -25.93
N ILE A 108 -9.57 -3.48 -24.79
CA ILE A 108 -8.19 -3.87 -24.48
C ILE A 108 -7.94 -5.24 -25.10
N GLU A 109 -7.01 -5.31 -26.06
CA GLU A 109 -6.65 -6.55 -26.77
C GLU A 109 -5.33 -7.15 -26.24
N PRO A 110 -5.19 -8.49 -26.24
CA PRO A 110 -3.96 -9.16 -25.85
C PRO A 110 -2.81 -8.85 -26.81
N GLY A 111 -1.59 -8.82 -26.29
CA GLY A 111 -0.37 -8.54 -27.06
C GLY A 111 0.12 -7.09 -26.99
N ALA A 112 -0.66 -6.17 -26.43
CA ALA A 112 -0.18 -4.82 -26.12
C ALA A 112 0.90 -4.84 -25.03
N THR A 113 1.93 -3.99 -25.16
CA THR A 113 2.96 -3.77 -24.14
C THR A 113 2.59 -2.66 -23.14
N SER A 114 1.64 -1.81 -23.52
CA SER A 114 1.06 -0.77 -22.67
C SER A 114 -0.36 -0.44 -23.11
N VAL A 115 -1.21 -0.03 -22.19
CA VAL A 115 -2.57 0.44 -22.45
C VAL A 115 -2.74 1.85 -21.92
N ASN A 116 -3.31 2.76 -22.71
CA ASN A 116 -3.62 4.10 -22.24
C ASN A 116 -4.93 4.10 -21.47
N LEU A 117 -4.87 4.37 -20.16
CA LEU A 117 -6.05 4.55 -19.32
C LEU A 117 -6.29 6.05 -19.05
N PRO A 118 -7.52 6.57 -19.21
CA PRO A 118 -7.88 7.95 -18.86
C PRO A 118 -7.84 8.23 -17.35
N VAL A 119 -7.90 7.17 -16.54
CA VAL A 119 -7.84 7.20 -15.08
C VAL A 119 -6.87 6.13 -14.59
N ARG A 120 -5.96 6.48 -13.67
CA ARG A 120 -5.07 5.55 -12.97
C ARG A 120 -5.34 5.60 -11.47
N GLY A 121 -5.13 4.48 -10.80
CA GLY A 121 -5.36 4.32 -9.37
C GLY A 121 -4.07 4.31 -8.55
N GLN A 122 -4.14 4.83 -7.34
CA GLN A 122 -3.05 4.75 -6.35
C GLN A 122 -3.63 4.42 -4.97
N LEU A 123 -3.07 3.42 -4.28
CA LEU A 123 -3.41 3.20 -2.87
C LEU A 123 -2.59 4.12 -1.97
N ILE A 124 -3.22 4.70 -0.95
CA ILE A 124 -2.60 5.63 -0.01
C ILE A 124 -3.10 5.37 1.42
N ASN A 125 -2.36 5.86 2.42
CA ASN A 125 -2.86 5.95 3.78
C ASN A 125 -3.41 7.36 4.04
N SER A 126 -4.72 7.46 4.20
CA SER A 126 -5.42 8.72 4.48
C SER A 126 -6.03 8.69 5.88
N ASN A 127 -5.27 9.21 6.86
CA ASN A 127 -5.68 9.31 8.27
C ASN A 127 -6.02 7.94 8.90
N GLY A 128 -5.18 6.91 8.69
CA GLY A 128 -5.38 5.57 9.23
C GLY A 128 -6.36 4.70 8.42
N GLN A 129 -6.84 5.21 7.29
CA GLN A 129 -7.66 4.46 6.34
C GLN A 129 -6.85 4.17 5.09
N LEU A 130 -6.95 2.92 4.61
CA LEU A 130 -6.51 2.62 3.27
C LEU A 130 -7.50 3.26 2.30
N ALA A 131 -7.00 4.10 1.40
CA ALA A 131 -7.82 4.75 0.41
C ALA A 131 -7.25 4.54 -0.99
N LEU A 132 -8.14 4.52 -1.98
CA LEU A 132 -7.84 4.50 -3.40
C LEU A 132 -8.08 5.90 -3.98
N ASP A 133 -7.02 6.51 -4.48
CA ASP A 133 -7.08 7.73 -5.29
C ASP A 133 -7.23 7.36 -6.76
N LEU A 134 -8.24 7.95 -7.41
CA LEU A 134 -8.44 7.87 -8.85
C LEU A 134 -7.98 9.17 -9.49
N LEU A 135 -6.99 9.07 -10.36
CA LEU A 135 -6.22 10.18 -10.87
C LEU A 135 -6.43 10.31 -12.38
N LYS A 136 -6.75 11.52 -12.82
CA LYS A 136 -6.83 11.91 -14.22
C LYS A 136 -5.47 11.82 -14.89
N THR A 137 -5.41 11.11 -16.00
CA THR A 137 -4.20 10.98 -16.82
C THR A 137 -4.23 11.88 -18.05
N GLY A 138 -3.10 11.92 -18.76
CA GLY A 138 -2.94 12.66 -20.01
C GLY A 138 -2.48 14.11 -19.79
N ASN A 139 -1.93 14.39 -18.61
CA ASN A 139 -1.27 15.65 -18.27
C ASN A 139 0.24 15.41 -18.06
N GLU A 140 1.01 16.48 -17.89
CA GLU A 140 2.47 16.40 -17.71
C GLU A 140 2.88 15.60 -16.46
N SER A 141 2.01 15.52 -15.45
CA SER A 141 2.30 14.89 -14.16
C SER A 141 1.99 13.39 -14.13
N ILE A 142 0.98 12.93 -14.89
CA ILE A 142 0.48 11.54 -14.86
C ILE A 142 0.25 11.05 -16.30
N PRO A 143 1.19 10.24 -16.85
CA PRO A 143 1.03 9.62 -18.16
C PRO A 143 -0.16 8.65 -18.19
N ALA A 144 -0.83 8.56 -19.34
CA ALA A 144 -1.93 7.62 -19.55
C ALA A 144 -1.46 6.16 -19.72
N ALA A 145 -0.24 5.97 -20.20
CA ALA A 145 0.30 4.64 -20.50
C ALA A 145 0.54 3.83 -19.22
N VAL A 146 -0.14 2.69 -19.12
CA VAL A 146 0.04 1.68 -18.08
C VAL A 146 0.76 0.48 -18.69
N PRO A 147 1.87 0.00 -18.12
CA PRO A 147 2.61 -1.13 -18.67
C PRO A 147 1.81 -2.44 -18.54
N VAL A 148 1.89 -3.28 -19.57
CA VAL A 148 1.38 -4.66 -19.53
C VAL A 148 2.54 -5.59 -19.16
N LEU A 149 2.36 -6.36 -18.09
CA LEU A 149 3.34 -7.30 -17.57
C LEU A 149 2.88 -8.74 -17.76
N ASN A 150 3.84 -9.62 -18.01
CA ASN A 150 3.62 -11.05 -18.12
C ASN A 150 4.09 -11.76 -16.86
N ALA A 151 3.28 -12.66 -16.33
CA ALA A 151 3.66 -13.50 -15.21
C ALA A 151 4.54 -14.66 -15.68
N VAL A 152 5.53 -15.04 -14.88
CA VAL A 152 6.44 -16.16 -15.16
C VAL A 152 6.10 -17.33 -14.25
N ARG A 153 5.85 -18.50 -14.84
CA ARG A 153 5.57 -19.74 -14.11
C ARG A 153 6.79 -20.20 -13.32
N ASP A 154 6.62 -20.32 -12.00
CA ASP A 154 7.56 -21.01 -11.14
C ASP A 154 7.21 -22.52 -11.13
N THR A 155 8.08 -23.32 -11.75
CA THR A 155 7.88 -24.78 -11.87
C THR A 155 7.97 -25.51 -10.54
N ALA A 156 8.61 -24.94 -9.52
CA ALA A 156 8.77 -25.58 -8.22
C ALA A 156 7.53 -25.42 -7.33
N THR A 157 6.79 -24.32 -7.49
CA THR A 157 5.59 -24.02 -6.68
C THR A 157 4.30 -24.22 -7.46
N GLY A 158 4.32 -24.05 -8.79
CA GLY A 158 3.14 -23.99 -9.63
C GLY A 158 2.43 -22.63 -9.60
N LEU A 159 3.00 -21.63 -8.91
CA LEU A 159 2.54 -20.24 -8.92
C LEU A 159 3.15 -19.49 -10.11
N ASP A 160 2.54 -18.37 -10.49
CA ASP A 160 3.18 -17.41 -11.39
C ASP A 160 3.74 -16.21 -10.59
N LYS A 161 4.76 -15.54 -11.13
CA LYS A 161 5.40 -14.37 -10.51
C LYS A 161 5.40 -13.20 -11.47
N ILE A 162 4.99 -12.03 -10.98
CA ILE A 162 5.13 -10.74 -11.67
C ILE A 162 6.15 -9.92 -10.88
N THR A 163 7.09 -9.28 -11.59
CA THR A 163 8.12 -8.45 -10.96
C THR A 163 8.01 -7.01 -11.42
N LEU A 164 7.78 -6.12 -10.48
CA LEU A 164 7.79 -4.68 -10.68
C LEU A 164 9.22 -4.14 -10.51
N PRO A 165 9.65 -3.19 -11.35
CA PRO A 165 10.95 -2.56 -11.20
C PRO A 165 11.03 -1.74 -9.90
N ALA A 166 12.27 -1.47 -9.48
CA ALA A 166 12.55 -0.53 -8.41
C ALA A 166 12.16 0.90 -8.82
N VAL A 167 11.73 1.69 -7.85
CA VAL A 167 11.39 3.11 -8.01
C VAL A 167 11.99 3.92 -6.86
N VAL A 168 12.00 5.25 -6.97
CA VAL A 168 12.45 6.09 -5.84
C VAL A 168 11.57 5.82 -4.62
N GLY A 169 12.23 5.33 -3.55
CA GLY A 169 11.61 4.99 -2.28
C GLY A 169 11.12 3.54 -2.13
N ALA A 170 11.25 2.68 -3.16
CA ALA A 170 10.96 1.25 -3.02
C ALA A 170 11.83 0.36 -3.93
N PRO A 171 12.27 -0.82 -3.43
CA PRO A 171 12.97 -1.80 -4.25
C PRO A 171 12.03 -2.45 -5.27
N SER A 172 12.61 -3.29 -6.14
CA SER A 172 11.84 -4.17 -7.01
C SER A 172 10.88 -5.02 -6.18
N ARG A 173 9.67 -5.27 -6.70
CA ARG A 173 8.62 -5.93 -5.93
C ARG A 173 8.07 -7.14 -6.67
N THR A 174 8.04 -8.28 -5.99
CA THR A 174 7.46 -9.52 -6.50
C THR A 174 6.01 -9.63 -6.05
N ILE A 175 5.14 -9.91 -7.01
CA ILE A 175 3.73 -10.26 -6.80
C ILE A 175 3.57 -11.71 -7.19
N LEU A 176 3.01 -12.51 -6.28
CA LEU A 176 2.66 -13.89 -6.54
C LEU A 176 1.29 -13.93 -7.20
N VAL A 177 1.11 -14.84 -8.14
CA VAL A 177 -0.19 -15.11 -8.76
C VAL A 177 -0.53 -16.56 -8.49
N ASN A 178 -1.65 -16.80 -7.83
CA ASN A 178 -2.24 -18.13 -7.71
C ASN A 178 -3.08 -18.38 -8.97
N PRO A 179 -2.64 -19.27 -9.87
CA PRO A 179 -3.33 -19.49 -11.13
C PRO A 179 -4.63 -20.27 -10.98
N VAL A 180 -4.87 -20.89 -9.82
CA VAL A 180 -6.10 -21.61 -9.53
C VAL A 180 -7.19 -20.61 -9.16
N PRO A 181 -8.34 -20.58 -9.87
CA PRO A 181 -9.46 -19.72 -9.48
C PRO A 181 -9.94 -20.10 -8.08
N GLN A 182 -9.86 -19.15 -7.14
CA GLN A 182 -10.26 -19.34 -5.75
C GLN A 182 -11.13 -18.15 -5.31
N PRO A 183 -12.47 -18.21 -5.52
CA PRO A 183 -13.38 -17.22 -4.95
C PRO A 183 -13.51 -17.37 -3.42
N SER A 184 -13.31 -18.58 -2.91
CA SER A 184 -13.27 -18.92 -1.48
C SER A 184 -12.33 -20.11 -1.27
N VAL A 185 -11.93 -20.36 -0.01
CA VAL A 185 -11.12 -21.53 0.35
C VAL A 185 -11.96 -22.80 0.09
N PRO A 186 -11.48 -23.75 -0.74
CA PRO A 186 -12.15 -25.03 -0.89
C PRO A 186 -12.10 -25.81 0.43
N THR A 187 -13.20 -26.47 0.80
CA THR A 187 -13.23 -27.30 2.01
C THR A 187 -12.23 -28.45 1.86
N ASP A 188 -11.39 -28.68 2.88
CA ASP A 188 -10.41 -29.77 2.87
C ASP A 188 -11.12 -31.13 3.03
N THR A 189 -11.54 -31.69 1.89
CA THR A 189 -12.26 -32.96 1.78
C THR A 189 -11.67 -33.76 0.62
N GLY A 190 -11.85 -35.09 0.63
CA GLY A 190 -11.39 -35.97 -0.45
C GLY A 190 -12.02 -35.70 -1.84
N ASN A 191 -12.95 -34.75 -1.94
CA ASN A 191 -13.60 -34.35 -3.19
C ASN A 191 -12.79 -33.31 -3.99
N HIS A 192 -11.72 -32.75 -3.42
CA HIS A 192 -10.90 -31.73 -4.06
C HIS A 192 -9.47 -32.22 -4.26
N GLN A 193 -8.90 -31.90 -5.42
CA GLN A 193 -7.48 -32.11 -5.67
C GLN A 193 -6.64 -31.10 -4.86
N PRO A 194 -5.43 -31.46 -4.42
CA PRO A 194 -4.54 -30.54 -3.71
C PRO A 194 -4.17 -29.32 -4.57
N VAL A 195 -4.69 -28.14 -4.19
CA VAL A 195 -4.41 -26.86 -4.86
C VAL A 195 -3.77 -25.85 -3.89
N PRO A 196 -2.93 -24.92 -4.38
CA PRO A 196 -2.46 -23.82 -3.55
C PRO A 196 -3.63 -23.03 -2.97
N VAL A 197 -3.56 -22.66 -1.69
CA VAL A 197 -4.61 -21.90 -0.99
C VAL A 197 -4.08 -20.52 -0.63
N THR A 198 -4.65 -19.50 -1.25
CA THR A 198 -4.32 -18.11 -0.95
C THR A 198 -4.86 -17.73 0.44
N PRO A 199 -4.05 -17.11 1.32
CA PRO A 199 -4.54 -16.61 2.61
C PRO A 199 -5.71 -15.64 2.41
N VAL A 200 -6.85 -15.91 3.06
CA VAL A 200 -8.04 -15.05 2.97
C VAL A 200 -7.95 -13.91 3.97
N HIS A 201 -8.51 -12.76 3.60
CA HIS A 201 -8.59 -11.63 4.50
C HIS A 201 -9.46 -11.91 5.74
N THR A 202 -8.87 -11.78 6.92
CA THR A 202 -9.50 -12.00 8.23
C THR A 202 -9.62 -10.73 9.07
N GLY A 203 -9.20 -9.58 8.53
CA GLY A 203 -9.15 -8.30 9.23
C GLY A 203 -10.44 -7.49 9.13
N THR A 204 -10.28 -6.17 9.08
CA THR A 204 -11.38 -5.21 9.02
C THR A 204 -12.28 -5.41 7.80
N GLU A 205 -13.57 -5.17 7.97
CA GLU A 205 -14.50 -5.15 6.85
C GLU A 205 -14.07 -4.15 5.77
N VAL A 206 -13.98 -4.64 4.54
CA VAL A 206 -13.69 -3.82 3.35
C VAL A 206 -14.99 -3.20 2.87
N LYS A 207 -15.18 -1.90 3.17
CA LYS A 207 -16.38 -1.16 2.78
C LYS A 207 -16.01 0.11 2.00
N PRO A 208 -16.10 0.07 0.66
CA PRO A 208 -15.83 1.22 -0.20
C PRO A 208 -16.76 2.41 0.10
N VAL A 209 -16.20 3.58 0.41
CA VAL A 209 -16.94 4.83 0.65
C VAL A 209 -16.19 6.03 0.06
N GLU A 210 -16.86 6.87 -0.75
CA GLU A 210 -16.25 8.10 -1.27
C GLU A 210 -15.92 9.08 -0.12
N MET A 211 -14.70 9.61 -0.12
CA MET A 211 -14.21 10.53 0.90
C MET A 211 -14.26 11.97 0.40
N PRO A 212 -14.66 12.94 1.26
CA PRO A 212 -14.44 14.35 0.95
C PRO A 212 -12.94 14.64 0.94
N VAL A 213 -12.47 15.24 -0.15
CA VAL A 213 -11.07 15.64 -0.31
C VAL A 213 -10.91 17.11 0.13
N THR A 214 -9.82 17.42 0.82
CA THR A 214 -9.43 18.80 1.13
C THR A 214 -8.36 19.28 0.17
N THR A 215 -8.39 20.57 -0.17
CA THR A 215 -7.51 21.25 -1.15
C THR A 215 -6.01 21.25 -0.81
N ILE A 216 -5.61 20.75 0.37
CA ILE A 216 -4.22 20.72 0.86
C ILE A 216 -3.57 19.32 0.74
N THR A 217 -4.21 18.38 0.05
CA THR A 217 -3.59 17.07 -0.22
C THR A 217 -2.38 17.27 -1.15
N PRO A 218 -1.18 16.79 -0.78
CA PRO A 218 -0.03 16.91 -1.67
C PRO A 218 -0.37 16.21 -3.00
N VAL A 219 -0.07 16.89 -4.11
CA VAL A 219 -0.35 16.37 -5.45
C VAL A 219 0.39 15.06 -5.63
N SER A 220 -0.33 13.99 -5.94
CA SER A 220 0.27 12.71 -6.34
C SER A 220 1.13 12.94 -7.58
N ASP A 221 2.36 12.45 -7.56
CA ASP A 221 3.28 12.48 -8.70
C ASP A 221 3.41 11.09 -9.32
N VAL A 222 3.80 11.02 -10.60
CA VAL A 222 4.03 9.76 -11.32
C VAL A 222 4.95 8.79 -10.56
N GLY A 223 5.88 9.31 -9.75
CA GLY A 223 6.83 8.50 -8.99
C GLY A 223 6.16 7.60 -7.94
N GLY A 224 4.93 7.92 -7.52
CA GLY A 224 4.16 7.10 -6.59
C GLY A 224 3.32 5.99 -7.26
N LEU A 225 3.20 6.00 -8.59
CA LEU A 225 2.36 5.05 -9.31
C LEU A 225 3.13 3.76 -9.61
N ARG A 226 2.68 2.68 -8.98
CA ARG A 226 3.15 1.31 -9.21
C ARG A 226 1.96 0.45 -9.63
N ASP A 227 1.49 0.72 -10.82
CA ASP A 227 0.34 0.07 -11.44
C ASP A 227 0.74 -0.57 -12.76
N PHE A 228 0.02 -1.63 -13.12
CA PHE A 228 0.26 -2.40 -14.32
C PHE A 228 -1.01 -3.14 -14.74
N ILE A 229 -0.98 -3.70 -15.94
CA ILE A 229 -1.99 -4.63 -16.43
C ILE A 229 -1.35 -6.00 -16.60
N TYR A 230 -2.07 -7.07 -16.26
CA TYR A 230 -1.70 -8.43 -16.68
C TYR A 230 -2.94 -9.16 -17.19
N TRP A 231 -2.71 -10.29 -17.84
CA TRP A 231 -3.77 -11.13 -18.37
C TRP A 231 -3.98 -12.36 -17.50
N ARG A 232 -5.24 -12.67 -17.20
CA ARG A 232 -5.66 -13.94 -16.61
C ARG A 232 -6.70 -14.63 -17.48
N PRO A 233 -6.89 -15.96 -17.35
CA PRO A 233 -7.99 -16.64 -18.01
C PRO A 233 -9.34 -16.02 -17.66
N ASP A 234 -10.25 -15.98 -18.63
CA ASP A 234 -11.63 -15.58 -18.38
C ASP A 234 -12.42 -16.64 -17.59
N ALA A 235 -13.67 -16.34 -17.25
CA ALA A 235 -14.51 -17.26 -16.46
C ALA A 235 -14.79 -18.59 -17.18
N ALA A 236 -14.75 -18.61 -18.52
CA ALA A 236 -14.93 -19.82 -19.31
C ALA A 236 -13.63 -20.65 -19.40
N GLY A 237 -12.48 -20.04 -19.12
CA GLY A 237 -11.15 -20.65 -19.26
C GLY A 237 -10.71 -20.82 -20.72
N THR A 238 -11.43 -20.25 -21.67
CA THR A 238 -11.18 -20.36 -23.12
C THR A 238 -10.64 -19.08 -23.73
N GLY A 239 -10.80 -17.95 -23.02
CA GLY A 239 -10.25 -16.64 -23.38
C GLY A 239 -9.42 -16.03 -22.26
N VAL A 240 -9.20 -14.72 -22.36
CA VAL A 240 -8.42 -13.95 -21.38
C VAL A 240 -9.12 -12.64 -21.08
N GLU A 241 -8.92 -12.14 -19.86
CA GLU A 241 -9.32 -10.79 -19.46
C GLU A 241 -8.14 -9.99 -18.91
N ALA A 242 -8.12 -8.70 -19.24
CA ALA A 242 -7.11 -7.77 -18.74
C ALA A 242 -7.47 -7.34 -17.31
N VAL A 243 -6.50 -7.42 -16.40
CA VAL A 243 -6.64 -7.02 -15.00
C VAL A 243 -5.72 -5.85 -14.73
N TYR A 244 -6.30 -4.73 -14.31
CA TYR A 244 -5.56 -3.57 -13.83
C TYR A 244 -5.24 -3.76 -12.35
N VAL A 245 -3.96 -3.61 -12.01
CA VAL A 245 -3.42 -3.81 -10.67
C VAL A 245 -2.73 -2.52 -10.23
N MET A 246 -2.98 -2.11 -9.00
CA MET A 246 -2.51 -0.85 -8.43
C MET A 246 -2.01 -1.09 -7.00
N LEU A 247 -0.81 -0.62 -6.71
CA LEU A 247 -0.15 -0.77 -5.40
C LEU A 247 -0.19 0.55 -4.61
N ASN A 248 0.19 0.48 -3.34
CA ASN A 248 0.38 1.66 -2.50
C ASN A 248 1.57 2.53 -2.93
N ASP A 249 1.48 3.83 -2.64
CA ASP A 249 2.67 4.71 -2.74
C ASP A 249 3.77 4.13 -1.83
N PRO A 250 5.01 4.00 -2.31
CA PRO A 250 6.17 3.63 -1.48
C PRO A 250 6.34 4.41 -0.16
N LEU A 251 5.81 5.63 -0.07
CA LEU A 251 5.82 6.46 1.14
C LEU A 251 4.59 6.23 2.06
N ASP A 252 3.64 5.43 1.62
CA ASP A 252 2.39 5.09 2.31
C ASP A 252 2.37 3.58 2.62
N SER A 253 2.99 3.21 3.75
CA SER A 253 3.26 1.82 4.15
C SER A 253 2.60 1.41 5.47
N GLY A 254 1.50 2.08 5.83
CA GLY A 254 0.88 1.96 7.15
C GLY A 254 1.64 2.76 8.21
N ARG A 255 2.89 2.38 8.52
CA ARG A 255 3.77 3.13 9.44
C ARG A 255 3.95 4.57 8.98
N PHE A 256 4.21 4.75 7.68
CA PHE A 256 4.37 6.07 7.07
C PHE A 256 3.19 6.40 6.16
N SER A 257 2.98 7.70 5.98
CA SER A 257 2.23 8.27 4.88
C SER A 257 3.00 9.47 4.34
N ARG A 258 2.96 9.69 3.02
CA ARG A 258 3.56 10.88 2.39
C ARG A 258 3.07 12.17 3.06
N LYS A 259 1.79 12.21 3.42
CA LYS A 259 1.17 13.35 4.13
C LYS A 259 1.83 13.63 5.47
N GLN A 260 2.08 12.60 6.27
CA GLN A 260 2.69 12.77 7.59
C GLN A 260 4.17 13.11 7.49
N LEU A 261 4.90 12.49 6.54
CA LEU A 261 6.29 12.85 6.24
C LEU A 261 6.41 14.31 5.82
N ASP A 262 5.55 14.78 4.90
CA ASP A 262 5.51 16.18 4.45
C ASP A 262 5.27 17.15 5.62
N LYS A 263 4.29 16.85 6.47
CA LYS A 263 3.95 17.65 7.65
C LYS A 263 5.10 17.74 8.65
N LYS A 264 5.91 16.69 8.76
CA LYS A 264 7.00 16.57 9.74
C LYS A 264 8.38 16.83 9.16
N TYR A 265 8.49 17.11 7.86
CA TYR A 265 9.74 17.40 7.18
C TYR A 265 10.52 18.59 7.76
N LYS A 266 9.84 19.49 8.48
CA LYS A 266 10.49 20.55 9.28
C LYS A 266 11.49 20.04 10.32
N HIS A 267 11.44 18.76 10.68
CA HIS A 267 12.39 18.10 11.59
C HIS A 267 13.48 17.31 10.85
N ALA A 268 13.48 17.26 9.51
CA ALA A 268 14.43 16.46 8.74
C ALA A 268 15.90 16.84 9.01
N GLY A 269 16.17 18.11 9.33
CA GLY A 269 17.50 18.59 9.74
C GLY A 269 18.04 17.92 11.01
N ASP A 270 17.18 17.54 11.95
CA ASP A 270 17.58 16.82 13.17
C ASP A 270 18.11 15.41 12.84
N PHE A 271 17.70 14.87 11.70
CA PHE A 271 18.10 13.59 11.12
C PHE A 271 19.19 13.75 10.03
N GLY A 272 19.86 14.90 9.98
CA GLY A 272 21.00 15.13 9.09
C GLY A 272 20.63 15.47 7.64
N ILE A 273 19.37 15.80 7.35
CA ILE A 273 18.92 16.15 5.99
C ILE A 273 18.91 17.68 5.83
N SER A 274 19.81 18.19 4.99
CA SER A 274 19.94 19.64 4.73
C SER A 274 19.02 20.15 3.61
N ASP A 275 18.42 19.26 2.83
CA ASP A 275 17.52 19.61 1.73
C ASP A 275 16.28 20.35 2.27
N THR A 276 16.02 21.57 1.79
CA THR A 276 14.85 22.37 2.24
C THR A 276 13.61 22.19 1.36
N LYS A 277 13.80 21.75 0.11
CA LYS A 277 12.70 21.51 -0.84
C LYS A 277 12.01 20.20 -0.50
N LYS A 278 10.69 20.22 -0.40
CA LYS A 278 9.86 19.03 -0.20
C LYS A 278 9.46 18.45 -1.56
N ASN A 279 9.98 17.27 -1.88
CA ASN A 279 9.62 16.48 -3.06
C ASN A 279 9.74 14.99 -2.71
N ARG A 280 9.43 14.11 -3.67
CA ARG A 280 9.47 12.66 -3.43
C ARG A 280 10.83 12.18 -2.90
N GLU A 281 11.92 12.62 -3.52
CA GLU A 281 13.28 12.22 -3.13
C GLU A 281 13.59 12.62 -1.69
N THR A 282 13.28 13.86 -1.30
CA THR A 282 13.60 14.35 0.04
C THR A 282 12.70 13.75 1.11
N LEU A 283 11.42 13.50 0.81
CA LEU A 283 10.53 12.75 1.69
C LEU A 283 10.96 11.28 1.83
N THR A 284 11.49 10.67 0.77
CA THR A 284 12.13 9.34 0.85
C THR A 284 13.35 9.36 1.75
N LYS A 285 14.27 10.33 1.60
CA LYS A 285 15.42 10.48 2.52
C LYS A 285 14.96 10.59 3.97
N PHE A 286 13.90 11.37 4.23
CA PHE A 286 13.38 11.52 5.59
C PHE A 286 12.76 10.23 6.14
N ARG A 287 12.01 9.49 5.32
CA ARG A 287 11.51 8.16 5.69
C ARG A 287 12.66 7.21 6.02
N ASP A 288 13.65 7.15 5.14
CA ASP A 288 14.80 6.25 5.29
C ASP A 288 15.63 6.58 6.54
N ALA A 289 15.83 7.86 6.85
CA ALA A 289 16.52 8.29 8.08
C ALA A 289 15.75 7.92 9.36
N ILE A 290 14.41 7.91 9.32
CA ILE A 290 13.58 7.43 10.44
C ILE A 290 13.70 5.91 10.57
N GLU A 291 13.69 5.16 9.47
CA GLU A 291 13.91 3.71 9.49
C GLU A 291 15.31 3.34 9.99
N GLU A 292 16.34 4.08 9.59
CA GLU A 292 17.71 3.92 10.09
C GLU A 292 17.77 4.17 11.60
N HIS A 293 17.15 5.26 12.09
CA HIS A 293 17.02 5.52 13.52
C HIS A 293 16.34 4.36 14.26
N LEU A 294 15.23 3.84 13.73
CA LEU A 294 14.50 2.74 14.36
C LEU A 294 15.22 1.38 14.29
N SER A 295 16.12 1.21 13.32
CA SER A 295 16.88 -0.03 13.11
C SER A 295 18.26 -0.02 13.77
N ASP A 296 18.72 1.15 14.23
CA ASP A 296 19.97 1.28 14.97
C ASP A 296 19.87 0.49 16.28
N LYS A 297 20.87 -0.37 16.50
CA LYS A 297 21.00 -1.22 17.69
C LYS A 297 21.06 -0.43 19.01
N ASP A 298 21.51 0.84 18.94
CA ASP A 298 21.65 1.71 20.11
C ASP A 298 20.35 2.49 20.38
N THR A 299 19.36 2.41 19.48
CA THR A 299 18.03 3.00 19.68
C THR A 299 17.20 2.10 20.60
N VAL A 300 16.62 2.70 21.63
CA VAL A 300 15.84 2.01 22.66
C VAL A 300 14.44 2.61 22.82
N GLU A 301 13.46 1.79 23.16
CA GLU A 301 12.15 2.29 23.61
C GLU A 301 12.34 2.99 24.97
N LYS A 302 12.08 4.30 25.02
CA LYS A 302 12.22 5.14 26.22
C LYS A 302 11.01 6.06 26.35
N GLY A 303 10.00 5.56 27.05
CA GLY A 303 8.85 6.34 27.52
C GLY A 303 7.77 6.59 26.47
N THR A 304 6.96 7.61 26.70
CA THR A 304 5.74 7.90 25.93
C THR A 304 5.61 9.40 25.65
N TYR A 305 4.87 9.74 24.59
CA TYR A 305 4.56 11.13 24.28
C TYR A 305 3.22 11.51 24.90
N ARG A 306 3.23 12.45 25.85
CA ARG A 306 2.08 12.75 26.72
C ARG A 306 0.79 13.13 25.97
N ARG A 307 0.92 13.70 24.77
CA ARG A 307 -0.23 14.13 23.95
C ARG A 307 -0.86 13.00 23.13
N GLU A 308 -0.17 11.87 23.01
CA GLU A 308 -0.63 10.71 22.24
C GLU A 308 -0.64 9.48 23.15
N LYS A 309 -1.81 9.20 23.73
CA LYS A 309 -1.98 8.10 24.69
C LYS A 309 -1.61 6.76 24.05
N GLY A 310 -0.76 6.00 24.74
CA GLY A 310 -0.29 4.69 24.27
C GLY A 310 0.77 4.76 23.17
N SER A 311 1.30 5.96 22.88
CA SER A 311 2.46 6.10 22.00
C SER A 311 3.72 5.56 22.65
N LYS A 312 4.66 5.13 21.80
CA LYS A 312 6.01 4.70 22.18
C LYS A 312 7.02 5.69 21.61
N VAL A 313 8.04 5.99 22.39
CA VAL A 313 9.15 6.87 21.98
C VAL A 313 10.42 6.04 21.85
N TYR A 314 11.09 6.14 20.69
CA TYR A 314 12.36 5.47 20.39
C TYR A 314 13.48 6.49 20.43
N PHE A 315 14.39 6.33 21.37
CA PHE A 315 15.48 7.27 21.63
C PHE A 315 16.83 6.65 21.29
N ASN A 316 17.68 7.43 20.64
CA ASN A 316 19.06 7.06 20.36
C ASN A 316 20.00 7.97 21.17
N PRO A 317 20.85 7.41 22.06
CA PRO A 317 21.72 8.20 22.92
C PRO A 317 22.91 8.84 22.18
N ASN A 318 23.27 8.33 20.99
CA ASN A 318 24.39 8.86 20.21
C ASN A 318 23.97 10.12 19.43
N THR A 319 22.79 10.07 18.81
CA THR A 319 22.28 11.19 18.01
C THR A 319 21.42 12.17 18.80
N MET A 320 20.97 11.76 20.00
CA MET A 320 19.96 12.43 20.81
C MET A 320 18.59 12.55 20.13
N ASN A 321 18.34 11.81 19.05
CA ASN A 321 17.05 11.86 18.36
C ASN A 321 16.00 11.01 19.08
N VAL A 322 14.74 11.46 18.96
CA VAL A 322 13.56 10.68 19.32
C VAL A 322 12.67 10.48 18.10
N VAL A 323 12.05 9.31 17.99
CA VAL A 323 10.97 9.01 17.05
C VAL A 323 9.75 8.54 17.84
N ILE A 324 8.59 9.14 17.56
CA ILE A 324 7.33 8.85 18.25
C ILE A 324 6.45 8.03 17.33
N ILE A 325 6.05 6.85 17.80
CA ILE A 325 5.12 5.95 17.12
C ILE A 325 3.84 5.89 17.94
N LYS A 326 2.70 6.10 17.28
CA LYS A 326 1.37 5.98 17.92
C LYS A 326 1.09 4.53 18.31
N SER A 327 0.07 4.33 19.13
CA SER A 327 -0.39 2.98 19.51
C SER A 327 -0.79 2.10 18.32
N ASN A 328 -1.27 2.70 17.22
CA ASN A 328 -1.61 1.99 15.99
C ASN A 328 -0.41 1.73 15.05
N GLY A 329 0.82 2.03 15.48
CA GLY A 329 2.05 1.82 14.70
C GLY A 329 2.39 2.92 13.70
N GLU A 330 1.59 3.98 13.59
CA GLU A 330 1.89 5.11 12.70
C GLU A 330 2.98 6.02 13.28
N PHE A 331 3.88 6.48 12.41
CA PHE A 331 4.83 7.54 12.71
C PHE A 331 4.08 8.85 13.03
N LEU A 332 4.33 9.41 14.21
CA LEU A 332 3.76 10.70 14.60
C LEU A 332 4.71 11.86 14.32
N SER A 333 5.94 11.78 14.78
CA SER A 333 6.95 12.85 14.68
C SER A 333 8.31 12.34 15.16
N GLY A 334 9.36 13.12 14.95
CA GLY A 334 10.63 12.95 15.63
C GLY A 334 11.41 14.27 15.64
N TRP A 335 12.38 14.40 16.53
CA TRP A 335 13.28 15.56 16.64
C TRP A 335 14.50 15.23 17.51
N LYS A 336 15.48 16.13 17.54
CA LYS A 336 16.65 16.03 18.43
C LYS A 336 16.34 16.60 19.82
N ILE A 337 16.65 15.85 20.87
CA ILE A 337 16.55 16.30 22.26
C ILE A 337 17.69 17.26 22.56
N ASN A 338 17.35 18.40 23.14
CA ASN A 338 18.33 19.31 23.73
C ASN A 338 18.45 19.01 25.23
N PRO A 339 19.54 18.38 25.71
CA PRO A 339 19.69 18.00 27.11
C PRO A 339 19.77 19.20 28.07
N ASP A 340 20.16 20.38 27.56
CA ASP A 340 20.35 21.59 28.38
C ASP A 340 19.03 22.37 28.58
N ALA A 341 17.97 21.99 27.87
CA ALA A 341 16.64 22.58 28.04
C ALA A 341 15.79 21.77 29.03
N ASP A 342 14.93 22.45 29.81
CA ASP A 342 14.10 21.80 30.84
C ASP A 342 13.29 20.61 30.32
N ASN A 343 12.62 20.76 29.17
CA ASN A 343 11.84 19.66 28.57
C ASN A 343 12.72 18.48 28.15
N GLY A 344 13.96 18.74 27.69
CA GLY A 344 14.88 17.68 27.31
C GLY A 344 15.40 16.94 28.52
N ARG A 345 15.77 17.66 29.59
CA ARG A 345 16.18 17.06 30.86
C ARG A 345 15.06 16.20 31.48
N ILE A 346 13.83 16.73 31.52
CA ILE A 346 12.66 15.98 31.99
C ILE A 346 12.51 14.68 31.21
N TYR A 347 12.54 14.72 29.88
CA TYR A 347 12.45 13.51 29.06
C TYR A 347 13.57 12.50 29.36
N LEU A 348 14.81 12.97 29.49
CA LEU A 348 15.95 12.10 29.77
C LEU A 348 15.84 11.43 31.15
N GLU A 349 15.31 12.14 32.15
CA GLU A 349 15.12 11.64 33.51
C GLU A 349 13.88 10.74 33.66
N THR A 350 12.74 11.11 33.09
CA THR A 350 11.43 10.48 33.37
C THR A 350 10.89 9.64 32.21
N GLY A 351 11.38 9.84 30.99
CA GLY A 351 10.79 9.26 29.78
C GLY A 351 9.49 9.94 29.33
N GLU A 352 9.07 11.03 29.96
CA GLU A 352 7.90 11.81 29.53
C GLU A 352 8.29 12.83 28.48
N LEU A 353 7.84 12.63 27.23
CA LEU A 353 8.12 13.51 26.10
C LEU A 353 7.00 14.53 25.82
#